data_AF-A0A5V2QVS4-F1
#
_entry.id   AF-A0A5V2QVS4-F1
#
_cell.length_a   1.000
_cell.length_b   1.000
_cell.length_c   1.000
_cell.angle_alpha   90.00
_cell.angle_beta   90.00
_cell.angle_gamma   90.00
#
_symmetry.space_group_name_H-M   'P 1'
#
loop_
_entity.id
_entity.type
_entity.pdbx_description
1 polymer ?
#
loop_
_entity_poly.entity_id
_entity_poly.type
_entity_poly.pdbx_seq_one_letter_code
_entity_poly.pdbx_strand_id
1 'polypeptide(L)' 'MRLLLTRQVALIGFEDTLYVNLSSPAFTYISSASEETGRQAANLLIRKIREPTQQTQYVTISGRLILRETA' A
#
# COMPACT_ATOMS: atom_id res chain seq x y z
N MET A 1 2.18 -6.04 31.54
CA MET A 1 1.88 -7.13 30.58
C MET A 1 2.77 -6.92 29.35
N ARG A 2 3.62 -7.88 28.98
CA ARG A 2 4.55 -7.77 27.84
C ARG A 2 4.03 -8.67 26.72
N LEU A 3 3.55 -8.07 25.62
CA LEU A 3 3.02 -8.81 24.48
C LEU A 3 4.18 -9.23 23.56
N LEU A 4 4.37 -10.53 23.35
CA LEU A 4 5.34 -11.06 22.39
C LEU A 4 4.65 -11.26 21.04
N LEU A 5 4.79 -10.28 20.15
CA LEU A 5 4.10 -10.16 18.86
C LEU A 5 4.41 -11.27 17.84
N THR A 6 5.34 -12.19 18.09
CA THR A 6 5.70 -13.24 17.13
C THR A 6 5.21 -14.63 17.52
N ARG A 7 4.53 -14.78 18.67
CA ARG A 7 4.10 -16.12 19.14
C ARG A 7 2.62 -16.22 19.55
N GLN A 8 1.89 -15.11 19.63
CA GLN A 8 0.49 -15.10 20.08
C GLN A 8 -0.45 -14.30 19.19
N VAL A 9 0.08 -13.38 18.38
CA VAL A 9 -0.69 -12.48 17.52
C VAL A 9 0.11 -12.26 16.25
N ALA A 10 -0.52 -12.33 15.07
CA ALA A 10 0.12 -11.90 13.83
C ALA A 10 -0.06 -10.38 13.64
N LEU A 11 0.97 -9.69 13.18
CA LEU A 11 0.94 -8.26 12.87
C LEU A 11 1.19 -8.03 11.38
N ILE A 12 0.27 -7.33 10.73
CA ILE A 12 0.36 -6.92 9.33
C ILE A 12 0.22 -5.40 9.26
N GLY A 13 1.22 -4.73 8.71
CA GLY A 13 1.24 -3.29 8.46
C GLY A 13 0.64 -2.89 7.11
N PHE A 14 0.52 -1.58 6.89
CA PHE A 14 0.09 -0.99 5.62
C PHE A 14 1.11 0.06 5.19
N GLU A 15 1.41 0.10 3.90
CA GLU A 15 2.48 0.87 3.25
C GLU A 15 3.91 0.34 3.44
N ASP A 16 4.68 0.58 2.38
CA ASP A 16 6.13 0.58 2.36
C ASP A 16 6.59 1.91 2.97
N THR A 17 6.90 1.91 4.26
CA THR A 17 7.59 3.04 4.88
C THR A 17 8.94 2.60 5.39
N LEU A 18 9.93 3.51 5.42
CA LEU A 18 11.30 3.21 5.87
C LEU A 18 11.32 2.51 7.25
N TYR A 19 10.39 2.86 8.14
CA TYR A 19 10.26 2.28 9.48
C TYR A 19 9.85 0.80 9.49
N VAL A 20 9.10 0.33 8.48
CA VAL A 20 8.72 -1.09 8.32
C VAL A 20 9.94 -1.96 7.96
N ASN A 21 10.94 -1.39 7.28
CA ASN A 21 12.15 -2.09 6.89
C ASN A 21 13.24 -2.10 7.99
N LEU A 22 13.12 -1.24 9.01
CA LEU A 22 14.13 -1.08 10.07
C LEU A 22 13.68 -1.65 11.43
N SER A 23 12.49 -2.27 11.50
CA SER A 23 11.99 -2.91 12.72
C SER A 23 12.58 -4.31 12.91
N SER A 24 12.75 -4.72 14.18
CA SER A 24 12.95 -6.12 14.55
C SER A 24 11.86 -6.53 15.54
N PRO A 25 11.07 -7.57 15.25
CA PRO A 25 11.04 -8.35 14.00
C PRO A 25 10.63 -7.49 12.78
N ALA A 26 11.04 -7.92 11.58
CA ALA A 26 10.65 -7.27 10.33
C ALA A 26 9.16 -7.51 10.05
N PHE A 27 8.42 -6.45 9.76
CA PHE A 27 6.96 -6.52 9.65
C PHE A 27 6.49 -7.06 8.31
N THR A 28 5.53 -7.97 8.33
CA THR A 28 4.67 -8.29 7.18
C THR A 28 3.80 -7.07 6.88
N TYR A 29 3.62 -6.69 5.62
CA TYR A 29 2.82 -5.51 5.27
C TYR A 29 2.18 -5.59 3.88
N ILE A 30 1.16 -4.76 3.65
CA ILE A 30 0.54 -4.56 2.33
C ILE A 30 1.15 -3.32 1.68
N SER A 31 1.80 -3.48 0.53
CA SER A 31 2.20 -2.38 -0.36
C SER A 31 1.03 -1.95 -1.22
N SER A 32 0.71 -0.66 -1.25
CA SER A 32 -0.44 -0.10 -1.99
C SER A 32 -0.17 0.19 -3.48
N ALA A 33 1.04 -0.12 -3.97
CA ALA A 33 1.49 0.28 -5.31
C ALA A 33 1.35 1.80 -5.55
N SER A 34 1.86 2.60 -4.60
CA SER A 34 1.77 4.08 -4.62
C SER A 34 2.30 4.72 -5.91
N GLU A 35 3.38 4.22 -6.49
CA GLU A 35 3.91 4.71 -7.78
C GLU A 35 2.90 4.53 -8.92
N GLU A 36 2.32 3.33 -9.02
CA GLU A 36 1.29 3.04 -10.03
C GLU A 36 0.05 3.88 -9.81
N THR A 37 -0.34 4.08 -8.55
CA THR A 37 -1.46 4.94 -8.16
C THR A 37 -1.24 6.38 -8.62
N GLY A 38 -0.05 6.95 -8.38
CA GLY A 38 0.31 8.28 -8.86
C GLY A 38 0.26 8.38 -10.38
N ARG A 39 0.80 7.38 -11.09
CA ARG A 39 0.80 7.32 -12.56
C ARG A 39 -0.62 7.30 -13.12
N GLN A 40 -1.50 6.45 -12.57
CA GLN A 40 -2.89 6.38 -13.01
C GLN A 40 -3.65 7.67 -12.69
N ALA A 41 -3.46 8.25 -11.51
CA ALA A 41 -4.09 9.52 -11.14
C ALA A 41 -3.68 10.66 -12.09
N ALA A 42 -2.40 10.78 -12.42
CA ALA A 42 -1.91 11.79 -13.36
C ALA A 42 -2.52 11.60 -14.76
N ASN A 43 -2.60 10.35 -15.24
CA ASN A 43 -3.24 10.03 -16.52
C ASN A 43 -4.72 10.40 -16.55
N LEU A 44 -5.46 10.09 -15.49
CA LEU A 44 -6.87 10.45 -15.35
C LEU A 44 -7.07 11.98 -15.33
N LEU A 45 -6.21 12.70 -14.61
CA LEU A 45 -6.24 14.16 -14.55
C LEU A 45 -6.01 14.78 -15.94
N ILE A 46 -4.96 14.34 -16.66
CA ILE A 46 -4.65 14.84 -18.01
C ILE A 46 -5.81 14.59 -18.97
N ARG A 47 -6.43 13.40 -18.91
CA ARG A 47 -7.61 13.08 -19.72
C ARG A 47 -8.77 14.00 -19.41
N LYS A 48 -9.07 14.23 -18.12
CA LYS A 48 -10.16 15.11 -17.69
C LYS A 48 -9.94 16.57 -18.12
N ILE A 49 -8.69 17.04 -18.14
CA ILE A 49 -8.35 18.38 -18.65
C ILE A 49 -8.64 18.48 -20.16
N ARG A 50 -8.30 17.43 -20.93
CA ARG A 50 -8.53 17.39 -22.38
C ARG A 50 -10.01 17.21 -22.73
N GLU A 51 -10.75 16.45 -21.93
CA GLU A 51 -12.16 16.12 -22.16
C GLU A 51 -13.00 16.40 -20.88
N PRO A 52 -13.32 17.67 -20.59
CA PRO A 52 -13.96 18.04 -19.31
C PRO A 52 -15.34 17.40 -19.09
N THR A 53 -16.08 17.12 -20.16
CA THR A 53 -17.41 16.49 -20.10
C THR A 53 -17.37 14.97 -19.98
N GLN A 54 -16.18 14.36 -20.06
CA GLN A 54 -16.03 12.91 -19.93
C GLN A 54 -16.49 12.43 -18.55
N GLN A 55 -17.19 11.29 -18.53
CA GLN A 55 -17.67 10.67 -17.30
C GLN A 55 -16.49 10.26 -16.40
N THR A 56 -16.70 10.35 -15.08
CA THR A 56 -15.71 9.93 -14.08
C THR A 56 -15.27 8.49 -14.32
N GLN A 57 -13.96 8.28 -14.40
CA GLN A 57 -13.35 6.96 -14.53
C GLN A 57 -12.86 6.49 -13.16
N TYR A 58 -13.07 5.21 -12.87
CA TYR A 58 -12.60 4.55 -11.67
C TYR A 58 -11.58 3.49 -12.05
N VAL A 59 -10.45 3.46 -11.33
CA VAL A 59 -9.39 2.48 -11.54
C VAL A 59 -9.10 1.83 -10.19
N THR A 60 -9.16 0.50 -10.15
CA THR A 60 -8.76 -0.28 -8.97
C THR A 60 -7.34 -0.78 -9.20
N ILE A 61 -6.45 -0.47 -8.26
CA ILE A 61 -5.05 -0.88 -8.30
C ILE A 61 -4.83 -1.91 -7.20
N SER A 62 -4.24 -3.04 -7.58
CA SER A 62 -3.99 -4.14 -6.64
C SER A 62 -2.76 -3.84 -5.81
N GLY A 63 -2.94 -3.86 -4.49
CA GLY A 63 -1.81 -3.93 -3.56
C GLY A 63 -1.15 -5.31 -3.56
N ARG A 64 -0.01 -5.42 -2.87
CA ARG A 64 0.73 -6.68 -2.71
C ARG A 64 1.03 -6.93 -1.23
N LEU A 65 0.71 -8.13 -0.74
CA LEU A 65 1.16 -8.60 0.56
C LEU A 65 2.63 -9.00 0.50
N ILE A 66 3.45 -8.45 1.38
CA ILE A 66 4.86 -8.74 1.54
C ILE A 66 5.03 -9.47 2.88
N LEU A 67 5.20 -10.80 2.82
CA LEU A 67 5.38 -11.65 4.01
C LEU A 67 6.78 -11.50 4.61
N ARG A 68 6.84 -11.38 5.94
CA ARG A 68 8.06 -11.29 6.76
C ARG A 68 7.84 -12.01 8.12
N GLU A 69 8.46 -11.52 9.20
CA GLU A 69 8.60 -12.26 10.46
C GLU A 69 7.40 -12.13 11.41
N THR A 70 6.48 -11.19 11.16
CA THR A 70 5.36 -10.92 12.06
C THR A 70 4.05 -11.59 11.69
N ALA A 71 3.96 -12.30 10.57
CA ALA A 71 2.77 -13.04 10.16
C ALA A 71 3.13 -14.26 9.32
#